data_AF-A0A5C4JQX0-F1
#
_entry.id   AF-A0A5C4JQX0-F1
#
_cell.length_a   1.000
_cell.length_b   1.000
_cell.length_c   1.000
_cell.angle_alpha   90.00
_cell.angle_beta   90.00
_cell.angle_gamma   90.00
#
_symmetry.space_group_name_H-M   'P 1'
#
loop_
_entity.id
_entity.type
_entity.pdbx_description
1 polymer ?
#
loop_
_entity_poly.entity_id
_entity_poly.type
_entity_poly.pdbx_seq_one_letter_code
_entity_poly.pdbx_strand_id
1 'polypeptide(L)'
;MRPDALAGRLVRSRFSDLDFAQAVRSAFGDTFEGTGFFFAPTAYRFVRFRDGEAFAADGASLDVSAMAFEAVAFAESGMTLRWVRSGASGSACLMTPVLGENEEAAFHIPVPHLLWGEPAAPAENGWTRLTSARIGTLDVPADIADGQRARLMSQAWFAADTDRCGNSRFLGTTYSRIEAIEHKPGGLN
;
A
#
# COMPACT_ATOMS: atom_id res chain seq x y z
N MET A 1 15.93 22.74 -4.35
CA MET A 1 14.67 22.12 -4.80
C MET A 1 15.04 20.81 -5.48
N ARG A 2 14.53 19.65 -5.03
CA ARG A 2 14.85 18.37 -5.66
C ARG A 2 14.05 18.26 -6.98
N PRO A 3 14.66 17.92 -8.12
CA PRO A 3 14.01 17.97 -9.43
C PRO A 3 12.79 17.03 -9.56
N ASP A 4 12.67 16.02 -8.69
CA ASP A 4 11.61 15.01 -8.77
C ASP A 4 10.51 15.18 -7.70
N ALA A 5 10.58 16.24 -6.88
CA ALA A 5 9.59 16.49 -5.84
C ALA A 5 8.38 17.23 -6.43
N LEU A 6 7.20 16.67 -6.23
CA LEU A 6 5.94 17.24 -6.72
C LEU A 6 5.17 17.88 -5.56
N ALA A 7 4.59 19.05 -5.81
CA ALA A 7 3.85 19.81 -4.81
C ALA A 7 2.44 19.25 -4.57
N GLY A 8 1.96 19.36 -3.33
CA GLY A 8 0.58 19.05 -2.97
C GLY A 8 0.35 19.06 -1.47
N ARG A 9 -0.75 18.45 -1.04
CA ARG A 9 -1.13 18.34 0.37
C ARG A 9 -1.53 16.90 0.70
N LEU A 10 -1.17 16.45 1.90
CA LEU A 10 -1.65 15.18 2.45
C LEU A 10 -2.65 15.44 3.57
N VAL A 11 -3.92 15.18 3.31
CA VAL A 11 -4.98 15.26 4.33
C VAL A 11 -5.00 13.97 5.14
N ARG A 12 -5.11 14.09 6.47
CA ARG A 12 -5.13 12.95 7.39
C ARG A 12 -6.41 12.93 8.20
N SER A 13 -7.19 11.87 8.07
CA SER A 13 -8.39 11.61 8.87
C SER A 13 -8.12 10.45 9.81
N ARG A 14 -8.42 10.61 11.10
CA ARG A 14 -8.15 9.59 12.12
C ARG A 14 -9.45 8.97 12.60
N PHE A 15 -9.37 7.66 12.84
CA PHE A 15 -10.44 6.85 13.39
C PHE A 15 -9.87 6.05 14.55
N SER A 16 -10.68 5.80 15.58
CA SER A 16 -10.27 5.06 16.77
C SER A 16 -11.37 4.10 17.18
N ASP A 17 -10.97 3.06 17.91
CA ASP A 17 -11.88 2.03 18.43
C ASP A 17 -12.68 1.30 17.35
N LEU A 18 -12.08 1.14 16.16
CA LEU A 18 -12.64 0.39 15.04
C LEU A 18 -11.83 -0.88 14.79
N ASP A 19 -12.50 -1.97 14.42
CA ASP A 19 -11.85 -3.05 13.71
C ASP A 19 -11.41 -2.60 12.30
N PHE A 20 -10.65 -3.43 11.59
CA PHE A 20 -10.12 -3.05 10.28
C PHE A 20 -11.21 -2.90 9.21
N ALA A 21 -12.22 -3.78 9.20
CA ALA A 21 -13.30 -3.72 8.23
C ALA A 21 -14.16 -2.46 8.44
N GLN A 22 -14.45 -2.12 9.70
CA GLN A 22 -15.11 -0.87 10.07
C GLN A 22 -14.28 0.35 9.66
N ALA A 23 -12.95 0.30 9.83
CA ALA A 23 -12.07 1.37 9.40
C ALA A 23 -12.08 1.54 7.86
N VAL A 24 -12.06 0.45 7.09
CA VAL A 24 -12.17 0.48 5.62
C VAL A 24 -13.48 1.12 5.19
N ARG A 25 -14.63 0.66 5.72
CA ARG A 25 -15.95 1.24 5.41
C ARG A 25 -16.04 2.72 5.79
N SER A 26 -15.50 3.10 6.95
CA SER A 26 -15.50 4.49 7.41
C SER A 26 -14.64 5.41 6.54
N ALA A 27 -13.55 4.86 5.96
CA ALA A 27 -12.61 5.61 5.15
C ALA A 27 -13.00 5.69 3.67
N PHE A 28 -13.56 4.62 3.12
CA PHE A 28 -13.77 4.46 1.67
C PHE A 28 -15.24 4.20 1.28
N GLY A 29 -16.12 3.89 2.23
CA GLY A 29 -17.49 3.45 1.98
C GLY A 29 -17.63 1.93 1.78
N ASP A 30 -18.87 1.47 1.65
CA ASP A 30 -19.21 0.04 1.54
C ASP A 30 -18.88 -0.56 0.17
N THR A 31 -18.70 0.26 -0.87
CA THR A 31 -18.43 -0.20 -2.24
C THR A 31 -16.95 -0.06 -2.59
N PHE A 32 -16.06 -0.22 -1.61
CA PHE A 32 -14.64 0.00 -1.80
C PHE A 32 -14.00 -1.16 -2.59
N GLU A 33 -13.41 -0.79 -3.72
CA GLU A 33 -12.55 -1.64 -4.54
C GLU A 33 -11.10 -1.19 -4.38
N GLY A 34 -10.18 -2.13 -4.14
CA GLY A 34 -8.79 -1.76 -3.93
C GLY A 34 -7.88 -2.92 -3.57
N THR A 35 -6.68 -2.56 -3.09
CA THR A 35 -5.68 -3.52 -2.64
C THR A 35 -5.33 -3.26 -1.19
N GLY A 36 -4.92 -4.30 -0.48
CA GLY A 36 -4.32 -4.13 0.83
C GLY A 36 -3.21 -5.13 1.08
N PHE A 37 -2.54 -4.93 2.19
CA PHE A 37 -1.69 -5.93 2.78
C PHE A 37 -1.75 -5.83 4.31
N PHE A 38 -1.46 -6.93 4.98
CA PHE A 38 -1.46 -6.96 6.43
C PHE A 38 -0.30 -7.77 6.99
N PHE A 39 0.03 -7.44 8.23
CA PHE A 39 1.05 -8.09 9.02
C PHE A 39 0.40 -8.83 10.18
N ALA A 40 0.67 -10.12 10.27
CA ALA A 40 0.30 -11.00 11.36
C ALA A 40 1.57 -11.66 11.93
N PRO A 41 1.54 -12.21 13.16
CA PRO A 41 2.72 -12.85 13.77
C PRO A 41 3.35 -13.94 12.91
N THR A 42 2.55 -14.62 12.08
CA THR A 42 2.98 -15.76 11.26
C THR A 42 2.79 -15.53 9.76
N ALA A 43 2.35 -14.34 9.32
CA ALA A 43 2.04 -14.11 7.92
C ALA A 43 2.17 -12.64 7.50
N TYR A 44 2.61 -12.45 6.26
CA TYR A 44 2.41 -11.23 5.48
C TYR A 44 1.61 -11.62 4.24
N ARG A 45 0.51 -10.91 3.95
CA ARG A 45 -0.35 -11.24 2.81
C ARG A 45 -0.87 -9.97 2.15
N PHE A 46 -0.97 -10.01 0.83
CA PHE A 46 -1.80 -9.08 0.07
C PHE A 46 -3.25 -9.57 0.02
N VAL A 47 -4.17 -8.63 -0.13
CA VAL A 47 -5.60 -8.85 -0.32
C VAL A 47 -6.13 -7.94 -1.41
N ARG A 48 -7.23 -8.36 -2.05
CA ARG A 48 -8.09 -7.46 -2.83
C ARG A 48 -9.31 -7.11 -2.02
N PHE A 49 -9.74 -5.86 -2.12
CA PHE A 49 -11.04 -5.44 -1.62
C PHE A 49 -12.07 -5.51 -2.73
N ARG A 50 -13.22 -6.10 -2.42
CA ARG A 50 -14.43 -6.04 -3.24
C ARG A 50 -15.61 -5.74 -2.34
N ASP A 51 -16.39 -4.71 -2.66
CA ASP A 51 -17.48 -4.22 -1.79
C ASP A 51 -17.04 -4.06 -0.32
N GLY A 52 -15.84 -3.50 -0.11
CA GLY A 52 -15.28 -3.27 1.23
C GLY A 52 -14.81 -4.52 1.99
N GLU A 53 -14.97 -5.71 1.43
CA GLU A 53 -14.51 -6.98 2.01
C GLU A 53 -13.16 -7.42 1.45
N ALA A 54 -12.29 -7.97 2.29
CA ALA A 54 -10.95 -8.42 1.90
C ALA A 54 -10.96 -9.89 1.45
N PHE A 55 -10.36 -10.16 0.29
CA PHE A 55 -10.24 -11.49 -0.29
C PHE A 55 -8.77 -11.86 -0.57
N ALA A 56 -8.42 -13.11 -0.29
CA ALA A 56 -7.12 -13.69 -0.64
C ALA A 56 -7.06 -14.14 -2.11
N ALA A 57 -5.88 -14.61 -2.53
CA ALA A 57 -5.63 -15.10 -3.89
C ALA A 57 -6.47 -16.34 -4.27
N ASP A 58 -6.80 -17.18 -3.30
CA ASP A 58 -7.68 -18.34 -3.46
C ASP A 58 -9.17 -17.97 -3.48
N GLY A 59 -9.49 -16.67 -3.38
CA GLY A 59 -10.85 -16.15 -3.34
C GLY A 59 -11.53 -16.24 -1.98
N ALA A 60 -10.87 -16.75 -0.94
CA ALA A 60 -11.44 -16.79 0.40
C ALA A 60 -11.56 -15.38 0.99
N SER A 61 -12.72 -15.08 1.59
CA SER A 61 -12.90 -13.88 2.40
C SER A 61 -12.06 -13.99 3.68
N LEU A 62 -11.46 -12.87 4.10
CA LEU A 62 -10.57 -12.81 5.26
C LEU A 62 -11.09 -11.84 6.31
N ASP A 63 -11.24 -12.33 7.55
CA ASP A 63 -11.31 -11.46 8.72
C ASP A 63 -9.90 -10.98 9.10
N VAL A 64 -9.44 -9.94 8.41
CA VAL A 64 -8.14 -9.30 8.66
C VAL A 64 -8.06 -8.80 10.11
N SER A 65 -9.17 -8.31 10.67
CA SER A 65 -9.23 -7.80 12.03
C SER A 65 -8.87 -8.87 13.04
N ALA A 66 -9.23 -10.14 12.82
CA ALA A 66 -8.86 -11.25 13.70
C ALA A 66 -7.36 -11.59 13.64
N MET A 67 -6.74 -11.49 12.46
CA MET A 67 -5.42 -12.04 12.18
C MET A 67 -4.27 -11.02 12.34
N ALA A 68 -4.50 -9.77 11.96
CA ALA A 68 -3.43 -8.78 11.79
C ALA A 68 -3.17 -7.96 13.05
N PHE A 69 -1.93 -7.50 13.25
CA PHE A 69 -1.62 -6.40 14.19
C PHE A 69 -1.52 -5.05 13.47
N GLU A 70 -1.27 -5.06 12.16
CA GLU A 70 -1.26 -3.89 11.30
C GLU A 70 -1.80 -4.27 9.92
N ALA A 71 -2.60 -3.39 9.34
CA ALA A 71 -3.15 -3.57 8.01
C ALA A 71 -3.20 -2.25 7.24
N VAL A 72 -3.03 -2.35 5.93
CA VAL A 72 -3.08 -1.23 4.99
C VAL A 72 -4.10 -1.56 3.90
N ALA A 73 -4.97 -0.60 3.60
CA ALA A 73 -5.86 -0.63 2.45
C ALA A 73 -5.62 0.62 1.59
N PHE A 74 -5.56 0.48 0.28
CA PHE A 74 -5.30 1.58 -0.62
C PHE A 74 -6.00 1.44 -1.96
N ALA A 75 -6.33 2.59 -2.54
CA ALA A 75 -6.93 2.74 -3.85
C ALA A 75 -5.87 3.16 -4.88
N GLU A 76 -6.16 2.94 -6.16
CA GLU A 76 -5.27 3.39 -7.24
C GLU A 76 -5.09 4.92 -7.26
N SER A 77 -6.07 5.67 -6.74
CA SER A 77 -6.00 7.11 -6.55
C SER A 77 -4.91 7.59 -5.57
N GLY A 78 -4.25 6.66 -4.86
CA GLY A 78 -3.24 6.99 -3.85
C GLY A 78 -3.83 7.24 -2.46
N MET A 79 -5.15 7.12 -2.26
CA MET A 79 -5.71 7.13 -0.91
C MET A 79 -5.25 5.87 -0.16
N THR A 80 -4.78 6.04 1.07
CA THR A 80 -4.22 4.94 1.88
C THR A 80 -4.72 5.01 3.32
N LEU A 81 -5.39 3.95 3.75
CA LEU A 81 -5.75 3.73 5.14
C LEU A 81 -4.72 2.82 5.79
N ARG A 82 -4.10 3.28 6.88
CA ARG A 82 -3.26 2.45 7.75
C ARG A 82 -3.99 2.23 9.07
N TRP A 83 -4.16 0.98 9.46
CA TRP A 83 -4.79 0.58 10.71
C TRP A 83 -3.79 -0.21 11.56
N VAL A 84 -3.73 0.10 12.85
CA VAL A 84 -2.88 -0.58 13.83
C VAL A 84 -3.76 -1.05 14.97
N ARG A 85 -3.69 -2.34 15.27
CA ARG A 85 -4.45 -2.99 16.33
C ARG A 85 -3.98 -2.53 17.70
N SER A 86 -4.93 -2.36 18.60
CA SER A 86 -4.73 -2.12 20.04
C SER A 86 -5.83 -2.84 20.83
N GLY A 87 -5.54 -4.06 21.28
CA GLY A 87 -6.53 -4.94 21.91
C GLY A 87 -7.49 -5.56 20.88
N ALA A 88 -8.80 -5.45 21.14
CA ALA A 88 -9.84 -5.99 20.26
C ALA A 88 -10.17 -5.08 19.05
N SER A 89 -9.81 -3.80 19.12
CA SER A 89 -10.02 -2.78 18.09
C SER A 89 -8.66 -2.20 17.65
N GLY A 90 -8.66 -1.06 16.95
CA GLY A 90 -7.44 -0.37 16.58
C GLY A 90 -7.64 1.11 16.26
N SER A 91 -6.53 1.76 15.93
CA SER A 91 -6.52 3.13 15.42
C SER A 91 -6.23 3.11 13.92
N ALA A 92 -6.97 3.90 13.16
CA ALA A 92 -6.76 4.05 11.72
C ALA A 92 -6.44 5.49 11.35
N CYS A 93 -5.61 5.67 10.32
CA CYS A 93 -5.35 6.95 9.69
C CYS A 93 -5.52 6.81 8.19
N LEU A 94 -6.54 7.48 7.63
CA LEU A 94 -6.67 7.66 6.19
C LEU A 94 -5.77 8.82 5.77
N MET A 95 -4.99 8.59 4.73
CA MET A 95 -4.13 9.56 4.06
C MET A 95 -4.70 9.79 2.66
N THR A 96 -5.12 11.02 2.39
CA THR A 96 -5.71 11.43 1.11
C THR A 96 -4.81 12.46 0.45
N PRO A 97 -4.16 12.10 -0.68
CA PRO A 97 -3.36 13.06 -1.43
C PRO A 97 -4.28 14.06 -2.15
N VAL A 98 -3.90 15.33 -2.12
CA VAL A 98 -4.53 16.42 -2.88
C VAL A 98 -3.43 17.08 -3.71
N LEU A 99 -3.54 16.98 -5.04
CA LEU A 99 -2.55 17.47 -5.99
C LEU A 99 -3.01 18.82 -6.57
N GLY A 100 -2.10 19.78 -6.73
CA GLY A 100 -2.41 21.07 -7.37
C GLY A 100 -1.44 22.20 -6.99
N GLU A 101 -1.29 23.16 -7.90
CA GLU A 101 -0.28 24.24 -7.87
C GLU A 101 -0.45 25.27 -6.75
N ASN A 102 -1.63 25.35 -6.11
CA ASN A 102 -1.91 26.31 -5.03
C ASN A 102 -1.86 25.70 -3.62
N GLU A 103 -1.44 24.43 -3.48
CA GLU A 103 -1.44 23.70 -2.20
C GLU A 103 -0.02 23.32 -1.75
N GLU A 104 0.95 24.23 -1.77
CA GLU A 104 2.36 23.99 -1.35
C GLU A 104 2.55 23.78 0.17
N ALA A 105 1.69 22.99 0.83
CA ALA A 105 1.88 22.59 2.22
C ALA A 105 2.86 21.40 2.35
N ALA A 106 3.01 20.62 1.29
CA ALA A 106 3.85 19.43 1.25
C ALA A 106 4.47 19.23 -0.14
N PHE A 107 5.49 18.37 -0.18
CA PHE A 107 5.97 17.77 -1.42
C PHE A 107 6.02 16.26 -1.25
N HIS A 108 6.01 15.53 -2.37
CA HIS A 108 6.09 14.08 -2.36
C HIS A 108 7.14 13.54 -3.33
N ILE A 109 7.68 12.37 -2.99
CA ILE A 109 8.69 11.66 -3.77
C ILE A 109 8.16 10.27 -4.08
N PRO A 110 8.15 9.82 -5.35
CA PRO A 110 7.86 8.43 -5.68
C PRO A 110 8.88 7.48 -5.05
N VAL A 111 8.41 6.47 -4.33
CA VAL A 111 9.25 5.44 -3.69
C VAL A 111 8.77 4.06 -4.14
N PRO A 112 9.30 3.54 -5.26
CA PRO A 112 9.00 2.18 -5.68
C PRO A 112 9.62 1.15 -4.74
N HIS A 113 8.86 0.10 -4.43
CA HIS A 113 9.35 -1.06 -3.69
C HIS A 113 9.34 -2.31 -4.56
N LEU A 114 10.49 -2.93 -4.77
CA LEU A 114 10.57 -4.23 -5.43
C LEU A 114 9.99 -5.30 -4.52
N LEU A 115 9.00 -6.06 -5.00
CA LEU A 115 8.48 -7.22 -4.30
C LEU A 115 9.34 -8.43 -4.67
N TRP A 116 9.90 -9.09 -3.66
CA TRP A 116 10.89 -10.14 -3.86
C TRP A 116 10.27 -11.42 -4.41
N GLY A 117 10.94 -12.01 -5.40
CA GLY A 117 10.58 -13.29 -6.00
C GLY A 117 10.38 -13.20 -7.52
N GLU A 118 10.21 -14.37 -8.12
CA GLU A 118 9.92 -14.54 -9.54
C GLU A 118 8.55 -15.20 -9.71
N PRO A 119 7.79 -14.86 -10.76
CA PRO A 119 6.50 -15.48 -11.01
C PRO A 119 6.69 -16.99 -11.24
N ALA A 120 6.02 -17.83 -10.44
CA ALA A 120 6.16 -19.28 -10.54
C ALA A 120 5.23 -19.94 -11.57
N ALA A 121 4.16 -19.24 -11.96
CA ALA A 121 3.16 -19.70 -12.91
C ALA A 121 2.50 -18.46 -13.57
N PRO A 122 1.79 -18.64 -14.70
CA PRO A 122 0.93 -17.60 -15.24
C PRO A 122 -0.04 -17.07 -14.18
N ALA A 123 -0.37 -15.79 -14.28
CA ALA A 123 -1.31 -15.18 -13.36
C ALA A 123 -2.70 -15.83 -13.50
N GLU A 124 -3.36 -16.07 -12.37
CA GLU A 124 -4.68 -16.68 -12.30
C GLU A 124 -5.63 -15.72 -11.58
N ASN A 125 -6.74 -15.37 -12.23
CA ASN A 125 -7.75 -14.44 -11.69
C ASN A 125 -7.14 -13.09 -11.23
N GLY A 126 -6.16 -12.59 -11.98
CA GLY A 126 -5.46 -11.33 -11.66
C GLY A 126 -4.39 -11.46 -10.57
N TRP A 127 -4.11 -12.64 -10.05
CA TRP A 127 -3.12 -12.88 -9.01
C TRP A 127 -1.90 -13.58 -9.57
N THR A 128 -0.70 -13.16 -9.14
CA THR A 128 0.53 -13.88 -9.43
C THR A 128 1.19 -14.36 -8.15
N ARG A 129 1.61 -15.63 -8.14
CA ARG A 129 2.45 -16.19 -7.08
C ARG A 129 3.93 -15.91 -7.38
N LEU A 130 4.54 -15.06 -6.56
CA LEU A 130 5.98 -14.83 -6.56
C LEU A 130 6.65 -15.86 -5.66
N THR A 131 7.79 -16.39 -6.09
CA THR A 131 8.54 -17.39 -5.31
C THR A 131 10.03 -17.08 -5.27
N SER A 132 10.67 -17.42 -4.14
CA SER A 132 12.12 -17.40 -3.99
C SER A 132 12.53 -18.47 -2.99
N ALA A 133 13.56 -19.26 -3.33
CA ALA A 133 14.03 -20.36 -2.49
C ALA A 133 14.40 -19.95 -1.05
N ARG A 134 14.78 -18.68 -0.82
CA ARG A 134 15.19 -18.18 0.51
C ARG A 134 14.07 -17.54 1.33
N ILE A 135 13.05 -17.00 0.68
CA ILE A 135 12.02 -16.17 1.34
C ILE A 135 10.65 -16.87 1.35
N GLY A 136 10.44 -17.83 0.45
CA GLY A 136 9.17 -18.54 0.29
C GLY A 136 8.34 -17.95 -0.84
N THR A 137 7.03 -17.89 -0.61
CA THR A 137 6.05 -17.48 -1.62
C THR A 137 5.27 -16.24 -1.19
N LEU A 138 4.94 -15.39 -2.15
CA LEU A 138 4.14 -14.19 -1.94
C LEU A 138 3.13 -14.05 -3.08
N ASP A 139 1.85 -14.18 -2.75
CA ASP A 139 0.77 -13.93 -3.71
C ASP A 139 0.52 -12.42 -3.80
N VAL A 140 0.55 -11.87 -5.02
CA VAL A 140 0.34 -10.44 -5.30
C VAL A 140 -0.83 -10.22 -6.27
N PRO A 141 -1.68 -9.21 -6.04
CA PRO A 141 -2.88 -8.95 -6.85
C PRO A 141 -2.56 -8.18 -8.15
N ALA A 142 -1.62 -8.69 -8.93
CA ALA A 142 -1.25 -8.16 -10.24
C ALA A 142 -0.82 -9.29 -11.17
N ASP A 143 -0.97 -9.07 -12.48
CA ASP A 143 -0.49 -10.00 -13.52
C ASP A 143 0.99 -9.73 -13.82
N ILE A 144 1.87 -10.66 -13.45
CA ILE A 144 3.32 -10.56 -13.63
C ILE A 144 3.77 -11.72 -14.51
N ALA A 145 4.20 -11.43 -15.73
CA ALA A 145 4.64 -12.44 -16.69
C ALA A 145 6.07 -12.93 -16.40
N ASP A 146 6.43 -14.07 -17.00
CA ASP A 146 7.81 -14.56 -16.97
C ASP A 146 8.78 -13.49 -17.51
N GLY A 147 9.97 -13.41 -16.89
CA GLY A 147 10.94 -12.35 -17.15
C GLY A 147 10.59 -10.97 -16.57
N GLN A 148 9.46 -10.81 -15.88
CA GLN A 148 9.11 -9.57 -15.17
C GLN A 148 9.37 -9.67 -13.66
N ARG A 149 9.25 -8.52 -12.97
CA ARG A 149 9.21 -8.41 -11.50
C ARG A 149 7.99 -7.59 -11.09
N ALA A 150 7.55 -7.78 -9.85
CA ALA A 150 6.49 -6.98 -9.27
C ALA A 150 7.07 -5.79 -8.48
N ARG A 151 6.43 -4.62 -8.62
CA ARG A 151 6.81 -3.39 -7.94
C ARG A 151 5.58 -2.78 -7.27
N LEU A 152 5.63 -2.57 -5.96
CA LEU A 152 4.63 -1.79 -5.23
C LEU A 152 4.98 -0.30 -5.32
N MET A 153 4.07 0.48 -5.89
CA MET A 153 4.22 1.93 -6.03
C MET A 153 3.73 2.65 -4.78
N SER A 154 4.59 3.52 -4.26
CA SER A 154 4.28 4.38 -3.12
C SER A 154 4.78 5.81 -3.32
N GLN A 155 4.29 6.73 -2.50
CA GLN A 155 4.76 8.11 -2.42
C GLN A 155 5.07 8.45 -0.98
N ALA A 156 6.28 8.94 -0.73
CA ALA A 156 6.67 9.50 0.56
C ALA A 156 6.37 10.99 0.59
N TRP A 157 5.59 11.43 1.58
CA TRP A 157 5.14 12.81 1.73
C TRP A 157 5.93 13.52 2.83
N PHE A 158 6.30 14.77 2.55
CA PHE A 158 7.09 15.61 3.45
C PHE A 158 6.48 17.01 3.52
N ALA A 159 6.55 17.63 4.69
CA ALA A 159 6.14 19.02 4.85
C ALA A 159 7.08 19.94 4.06
N ALA A 160 6.53 20.99 3.45
CA ALA A 160 7.32 21.95 2.68
C ALA A 160 8.21 22.81 3.59
N ASP A 161 7.81 23.02 4.85
CA ASP A 161 8.63 23.68 5.85
C ASP A 161 9.81 22.80 6.29
N THR A 162 10.92 23.47 6.59
CA THR A 162 12.12 22.82 7.13
C THR A 162 12.39 23.29 8.54
N ASP A 163 12.94 22.40 9.36
CA ASP A 163 13.43 22.77 10.68
C ASP A 163 14.68 23.68 10.58
N ARG A 164 15.19 24.15 11.72
CA ARG A 164 16.38 25.00 11.80
C ARG A 164 17.66 24.38 11.19
N CYS A 165 17.67 23.08 10.95
CA CYS A 165 18.77 22.34 10.36
C CYS A 165 18.54 22.03 8.87
N GLY A 166 17.42 22.47 8.28
CA GLY A 166 17.06 22.22 6.89
C GLY A 166 16.38 20.89 6.64
N ASN A 167 15.93 20.17 7.67
CA ASN A 167 15.22 18.89 7.49
C ASN A 167 13.72 19.10 7.29
N SER A 168 13.16 18.44 6.28
CA SER A 168 11.71 18.36 6.10
C SER A 168 11.12 17.27 6.99
N ARG A 169 9.96 17.56 7.59
CA ARG A 169 9.23 16.58 8.40
C ARG A 169 8.51 15.56 7.52
N PHE A 170 8.69 14.27 7.78
CA PHE A 170 7.92 13.20 7.15
C PHE A 170 6.45 13.22 7.60
N LEU A 171 5.52 13.13 6.65
CA LEU A 171 4.08 13.20 6.89
C LEU A 171 3.40 11.83 6.80
N GLY A 172 3.88 10.95 5.93
CA GLY A 172 3.32 9.62 5.70
C GLY A 172 3.73 9.03 4.34
N THR A 173 3.35 7.78 4.13
CA THR A 173 3.49 7.08 2.84
C THR A 173 2.11 6.70 2.33
N THR A 174 1.83 7.00 1.07
CA THR A 174 0.65 6.48 0.36
C THR A 174 1.05 5.42 -0.64
N TYR A 175 0.17 4.47 -0.90
CA TYR A 175 0.32 3.41 -1.90
C TYR A 175 -0.75 3.56 -2.98
N SER A 176 -0.45 3.09 -4.20
CA SER A 176 -1.42 3.17 -5.31
C SER A 176 -1.66 1.83 -5.97
N ARG A 177 -0.61 1.12 -6.40
CA ARG A 177 -0.75 -0.13 -7.16
C ARG A 177 0.48 -1.01 -7.09
N ILE A 178 0.29 -2.26 -7.48
CA ILE A 178 1.37 -3.18 -7.81
C ILE A 178 1.42 -3.29 -9.33
N GLU A 179 2.60 -3.14 -9.92
CA GLU A 179 2.78 -3.20 -11.38
C GLU A 179 3.92 -4.14 -11.76
N ALA A 180 3.82 -4.72 -12.96
CA ALA A 180 4.89 -5.47 -13.58
C ALA A 180 5.96 -4.52 -14.12
N ILE A 181 7.22 -4.88 -13.93
CA ILE A 181 8.37 -4.19 -14.52
C ILE A 181 9.24 -5.20 -15.26
N GLU A 182 9.86 -4.76 -16.36
CA GLU A 182 10.84 -5.59 -17.06
C GLU A 182 12.04 -5.88 -16.16
N HIS A 183 12.42 -7.16 -16.05
CA HIS A 183 13.69 -7.51 -15.46
C HIS A 183 14.78 -7.35 -16.53
N LYS A 184 15.58 -6.28 -16.47
CA LYS A 184 16.82 -6.19 -17.26
C LYS A 184 17.91 -6.98 -16.54
N PRO A 185 18.35 -8.15 -17.03
CA PRO A 185 19.44 -8.87 -16.40
C PRO A 185 20.73 -8.04 -16.57
N GLY A 186 21.36 -7.64 -15.46
CA GLY A 186 22.67 -6.97 -15.46
C GLY A 186 22.68 -5.45 -15.36
N GLY A 187 21.53 -4.79 -15.17
CA GLY A 187 21.48 -3.35 -14.87
C GLY A 187 21.39 -3.10 -13.37
N LEU A 188 22.52 -2.78 -12.72
CA LEU A 188 22.48 -2.05 -11.45
C LEU A 188 22.07 -0.61 -11.77
N ASN A 189 20.93 -0.17 -11.25
CA ASN A 189 20.60 1.27 -11.17
C ASN A 189 21.50 1.94 -10.14
#